data_AF-A0A946J0F0-F1
#
_entry.id   AF-A0A946J0F0-F1
#
_cell.length_a   1.000
_cell.length_b   1.000
_cell.length_c   1.000
_cell.angle_alpha   90.00
_cell.angle_beta   90.00
_cell.angle_gamma   90.00
#
_symmetry.space_group_name_H-M   'P 1'
#
loop_
_entity.id
_entity.type
_entity.pdbx_description
1 polymer ?
#
loop_
_entity_poly.entity_id
_entity_poly.type
_entity_poly.pdbx_seq_one_letter_code
_entity_poly.pdbx_strand_id
1 'polypeptide(L)'
;AGKGALTWNHPGYVGAIGVTGSNAANNLAREADTVLAIGTRLNDFISGSRALFSDKTLIQLNVARFDAIKHNAFSLWGDANLGINNLDECLSDWKASEKWFEVAEKEASNWNNYYDEITSINSSSGAEDNLPTDAQVLGEVKRNGDASDIVVCAAGSLPGELHKLWRTEQTGGYHSEYGFSCMGYEIAGGLGVKMAQPDREVIVLVGDGSYLMLNSELATSVMLGQKIIAIVLDNRGFSCINRLQNATGNDSFNNLLKDCKSIDDGHPEINFAMHAKSLGANSEHIGDINELASALKRARSSTKSYVISLVTDSHKISPEGGCWWEVAVPEVSSNEKSDEILSSYKQSKTKQPY
;
A
#
# COMPACT_ATOMS: atom_id res chain seq x y z
N ALA A 1 -6.83 -7.41 -3.46
CA ALA A 1 -6.59 -7.30 -2.00
C ALA A 1 -7.93 -7.40 -1.27
N GLY A 2 -7.95 -7.91 -0.03
CA GLY A 2 -9.15 -8.00 0.81
C GLY A 2 -9.38 -6.78 1.72
N LYS A 3 -8.51 -5.76 1.65
CA LYS A 3 -8.63 -4.55 2.46
C LYS A 3 -9.96 -3.85 2.18
N GLY A 4 -10.69 -3.47 3.23
CA GLY A 4 -12.03 -2.92 3.14
C GLY A 4 -13.17 -3.96 3.19
N ALA A 5 -12.86 -5.27 3.30
CA ALA A 5 -13.85 -6.28 3.63
C ALA A 5 -14.35 -6.15 5.09
N LEU A 6 -13.48 -5.69 5.99
CA LEU A 6 -13.83 -5.15 7.31
C LEU A 6 -13.41 -3.68 7.36
N THR A 7 -14.19 -2.87 8.07
CA THR A 7 -13.83 -1.48 8.34
C THR A 7 -12.64 -1.44 9.30
N TRP A 8 -11.81 -0.41 9.18
CA TRP A 8 -10.57 -0.30 9.98
C TRP A 8 -10.84 -0.25 11.50
N ASN A 9 -12.02 0.21 11.91
CA ASN A 9 -12.45 0.36 13.30
C ASN A 9 -13.28 -0.83 13.82
N HIS A 10 -13.41 -1.90 13.05
CA HIS A 10 -14.08 -3.11 13.51
C HIS A 10 -13.28 -3.74 14.67
N PRO A 11 -13.91 -4.20 15.76
CA PRO A 11 -13.19 -4.74 16.94
C PRO A 11 -12.24 -5.90 16.63
N GLY A 12 -12.56 -6.72 15.63
CA GLY A 12 -11.71 -7.83 15.17
C GLY A 12 -10.67 -7.46 14.08
N TYR A 13 -10.56 -6.19 13.67
CA TYR A 13 -9.61 -5.78 12.63
C TYR A 13 -8.25 -5.42 13.24
N VAL A 14 -7.21 -6.14 12.81
CA VAL A 14 -5.83 -5.99 13.32
C VAL A 14 -4.86 -5.44 12.26
N GLY A 15 -5.38 -4.97 11.14
CA GLY A 15 -4.59 -4.45 10.03
C GLY A 15 -4.34 -5.46 8.90
N ALA A 16 -3.52 -5.03 7.95
CA ALA A 16 -3.08 -5.84 6.83
C ALA A 16 -1.99 -6.82 7.26
N ILE A 17 -1.93 -8.02 6.67
CA ILE A 17 -0.90 -9.03 6.95
C ILE A 17 0.15 -9.07 5.83
N GLY A 18 1.37 -9.49 6.16
CA GLY A 18 2.42 -9.83 5.21
C GLY A 18 3.55 -8.81 5.13
N VAL A 19 4.30 -8.85 4.02
CA VAL A 19 5.51 -8.06 3.72
C VAL A 19 5.29 -6.56 3.86
N THR A 20 4.10 -6.09 3.50
CA THR A 20 3.68 -4.68 3.62
C THR A 20 2.53 -4.52 4.62
N GLY A 21 2.39 -5.45 5.58
CA GLY A 21 1.34 -5.46 6.59
C GLY A 21 1.67 -4.64 7.85
N SER A 22 0.75 -4.66 8.82
CA SER A 22 0.93 -4.12 10.17
C SER A 22 1.71 -5.09 11.06
N ASN A 23 2.39 -4.55 12.08
CA ASN A 23 2.99 -5.37 13.13
C ASN A 23 1.91 -6.20 13.85
N ALA A 24 0.75 -5.61 14.12
CA ALA A 24 -0.34 -6.27 14.80
C ALA A 24 -0.78 -7.58 14.10
N ALA A 25 -1.07 -7.52 12.80
CA ALA A 25 -1.46 -8.71 12.04
C ALA A 25 -0.33 -9.73 11.94
N ASN A 26 0.91 -9.26 11.74
CA ASN A 26 2.07 -10.15 11.59
C ASN A 26 2.47 -10.83 12.90
N ASN A 27 2.35 -10.15 14.05
CA ASN A 27 2.60 -10.72 15.37
C ASN A 27 1.58 -11.80 15.69
N LEU A 28 0.29 -11.50 15.50
CA LEU A 28 -0.78 -12.49 15.67
C LEU A 28 -0.61 -13.68 14.72
N ALA A 29 -0.19 -13.47 13.47
CA ALA A 29 0.07 -14.57 12.54
C ALA A 29 1.21 -15.50 13.00
N ARG A 30 2.25 -14.97 13.66
CA ARG A 30 3.35 -15.76 14.22
C ARG A 30 2.92 -16.56 15.45
N GLU A 31 2.01 -16.03 16.25
CA GLU A 31 1.53 -16.65 17.49
C GLU A 31 0.36 -17.60 17.30
N ALA A 32 -0.43 -17.43 16.24
CA ALA A 32 -1.58 -18.28 15.94
C ALA A 32 -1.17 -19.76 15.85
N ASP A 33 -2.07 -20.67 16.24
CA ASP A 33 -1.93 -22.11 16.00
C ASP A 33 -2.55 -22.53 14.67
N THR A 34 -3.59 -21.79 14.24
CA THR A 34 -4.38 -22.02 13.04
C THR A 34 -4.62 -20.71 12.29
N VAL A 35 -4.47 -20.73 10.97
CA VAL A 35 -4.80 -19.63 10.07
C VAL A 35 -5.94 -20.06 9.14
N LEU A 36 -7.09 -19.40 9.25
CA LEU A 36 -8.19 -19.53 8.30
C LEU A 36 -8.07 -18.46 7.21
N ALA A 37 -7.62 -18.88 6.03
CA ALA A 37 -7.42 -18.03 4.88
C ALA A 37 -8.64 -18.10 3.94
N ILE A 38 -9.38 -17.00 3.84
CA ILE A 38 -10.63 -16.92 3.07
C ILE A 38 -10.43 -16.06 1.83
N GLY A 39 -10.72 -16.62 0.64
CA GLY A 39 -10.69 -15.90 -0.64
C GLY A 39 -9.32 -15.32 -1.02
N THR A 40 -8.24 -15.83 -0.42
CA THR A 40 -6.87 -15.36 -0.64
C THR A 40 -6.04 -16.41 -1.38
N ARG A 41 -5.10 -15.94 -2.20
CA ARG A 41 -4.16 -16.79 -2.95
C ARG A 41 -2.91 -17.15 -2.15
N LEU A 42 -2.77 -16.58 -0.94
CA LEU A 42 -1.59 -16.63 -0.09
C LEU A 42 -0.29 -16.46 -0.88
N ASN A 43 -0.22 -15.39 -1.68
CA ASN A 43 1.00 -15.06 -2.39
C ASN A 43 2.15 -14.77 -1.41
N ASP A 44 3.34 -14.62 -1.95
CA ASP A 44 4.57 -14.30 -1.22
C ASP A 44 4.42 -13.04 -0.35
N PHE A 45 3.79 -11.97 -0.85
CA PHE A 45 3.58 -10.76 -0.05
C PHE A 45 2.71 -11.02 1.18
N ILE A 46 1.62 -11.77 1.06
CA ILE A 46 0.71 -12.05 2.18
C ILE A 46 1.31 -13.08 3.16
N SER A 47 2.05 -14.05 2.64
CA SER A 47 2.61 -15.16 3.43
C SER A 47 4.01 -14.92 3.97
N GLY A 48 4.64 -13.78 3.63
CA GLY A 48 6.05 -13.50 3.93
C GLY A 48 6.97 -14.50 3.24
N SER A 49 6.76 -14.72 1.94
CA SER A 49 7.38 -15.81 1.17
C SER A 49 7.27 -17.14 1.90
N ARG A 50 6.06 -17.47 2.39
CA ARG A 50 5.75 -18.67 3.20
C ARG A 50 6.42 -18.75 4.57
N ALA A 51 7.25 -17.79 4.99
CA ALA A 51 7.95 -17.83 6.26
C ALA A 51 7.13 -17.30 7.46
N LEU A 52 6.13 -16.43 7.24
CA LEU A 52 5.49 -15.69 8.35
C LEU A 52 4.74 -16.59 9.35
N PHE A 53 4.16 -17.67 8.87
CA PHE A 53 3.35 -18.62 9.65
C PHE A 53 3.63 -20.05 9.18
N SER A 54 4.89 -20.36 8.85
CA SER A 54 5.32 -21.59 8.16
C SER A 54 4.97 -22.89 8.90
N ASP A 55 4.90 -22.83 10.23
CA ASP A 55 4.65 -23.92 11.16
C ASP A 55 3.16 -24.08 11.55
N LYS A 56 2.26 -23.30 10.96
CA LYS A 56 0.85 -23.23 11.41
C LYS A 56 -0.07 -24.17 10.65
N THR A 57 -1.15 -24.59 11.32
CA THR A 57 -2.26 -25.27 10.65
C THR A 57 -2.94 -24.27 9.72
N LEU A 58 -3.00 -24.59 8.43
CA LEU A 58 -3.60 -23.71 7.43
C LEU A 58 -4.91 -24.31 6.92
N ILE A 59 -5.98 -23.55 6.99
CA ILE A 59 -7.28 -23.88 6.37
C ILE A 59 -7.53 -22.84 5.29
N GLN A 60 -7.86 -23.27 4.06
CA GLN A 60 -8.13 -22.36 2.96
C GLN A 60 -9.52 -22.55 2.39
N LEU A 61 -10.36 -21.53 2.55
CA LEU A 61 -11.65 -21.40 1.88
C LEU A 61 -11.47 -20.59 0.60
N ASN A 62 -11.55 -21.23 -0.56
CA ASN A 62 -11.39 -20.53 -1.83
C ASN A 62 -12.24 -21.14 -2.94
N VAL A 63 -12.74 -20.29 -3.84
CA VAL A 63 -13.48 -20.70 -5.04
C VAL A 63 -12.55 -21.34 -6.07
N ALA A 64 -11.29 -20.91 -6.11
CA ALA A 64 -10.27 -21.49 -6.97
C ALA A 64 -9.63 -22.72 -6.28
N ARG A 65 -9.84 -23.90 -6.86
CA ARG A 65 -9.31 -25.17 -6.33
C ARG A 65 -7.79 -25.16 -6.13
N PHE A 66 -7.05 -24.54 -7.04
CA PHE A 66 -5.59 -24.42 -6.93
C PHE A 66 -5.18 -23.64 -5.69
N ASP A 67 -5.87 -22.54 -5.38
CA ASP A 67 -5.58 -21.75 -4.19
C ASP A 67 -5.98 -22.49 -2.91
N ALA A 68 -7.12 -23.20 -2.91
CA ALA A 68 -7.61 -23.94 -1.74
C ALA A 68 -6.66 -25.05 -1.23
N ILE A 69 -5.77 -25.57 -2.09
CA ILE A 69 -4.80 -26.62 -1.71
C ILE A 69 -3.38 -26.09 -1.48
N LYS A 70 -3.12 -24.80 -1.71
CA LYS A 70 -1.77 -24.22 -1.59
C LYS A 70 -1.20 -24.44 -0.20
N HIS A 71 0.12 -24.61 -0.14
CA HIS A 71 0.87 -24.74 1.10
C HIS A 71 0.37 -25.87 2.01
N ASN A 72 -0.10 -26.97 1.41
CA ASN A 72 -0.65 -28.14 2.11
C ASN A 72 -1.80 -27.81 3.07
N ALA A 73 -2.63 -26.81 2.72
CA ALA A 73 -3.77 -26.43 3.52
C ALA A 73 -4.87 -27.50 3.59
N PHE A 74 -5.62 -27.52 4.69
CA PHE A 74 -6.94 -28.12 4.75
C PHE A 74 -7.87 -27.34 3.80
N SER A 75 -8.22 -27.99 2.69
CA SER A 75 -8.94 -27.35 1.59
C SER A 75 -10.44 -27.32 1.83
N LEU A 76 -11.02 -26.13 1.85
CA LEU A 76 -12.46 -25.88 1.74
C LEU A 76 -12.73 -25.24 0.37
N TRP A 77 -13.27 -26.01 -0.58
CA TRP A 77 -13.57 -25.50 -1.90
C TRP A 77 -15.00 -24.94 -1.95
N GLY A 78 -15.13 -23.63 -2.15
CA GLY A 78 -16.44 -22.99 -2.17
C GLY A 78 -16.36 -21.47 -2.24
N ASP A 79 -17.54 -20.87 -2.42
CA ASP A 79 -17.71 -19.42 -2.30
C ASP A 79 -17.43 -18.96 -0.86
N ALA A 80 -16.83 -17.77 -0.71
CA ALA A 80 -16.45 -17.25 0.60
C ALA A 80 -17.67 -16.97 1.50
N ASN A 81 -18.73 -16.37 0.96
CA ASN A 81 -19.91 -16.01 1.73
C ASN A 81 -20.67 -17.28 2.17
N LEU A 82 -20.90 -18.21 1.24
CA LEU A 82 -21.54 -19.50 1.57
C LEU A 82 -20.71 -20.32 2.56
N GLY A 83 -19.39 -20.37 2.36
CA GLY A 83 -18.49 -21.11 3.25
C GLY A 83 -18.42 -20.51 4.65
N ILE A 84 -18.39 -19.18 4.80
CA ILE A 84 -18.44 -18.52 6.11
C ILE A 84 -19.74 -18.87 6.84
N ASN A 85 -20.90 -18.78 6.17
CA ASN A 85 -22.19 -19.09 6.82
C ASN A 85 -22.26 -20.55 7.28
N ASN A 86 -21.80 -21.49 6.46
CA ASN A 86 -21.76 -22.90 6.85
C ASN A 86 -20.80 -23.17 8.02
N LEU A 87 -19.67 -22.44 8.08
CA LEU A 87 -18.74 -22.53 9.20
C LEU A 87 -19.36 -21.96 10.47
N ASP A 88 -20.04 -20.81 10.38
CA ASP A 88 -20.74 -20.17 11.51
C ASP A 88 -21.82 -21.09 12.09
N GLU A 89 -22.65 -21.70 11.25
CA GLU A 89 -23.66 -22.69 11.66
C GLU A 89 -23.03 -23.90 12.38
N CYS A 90 -21.89 -24.41 11.89
CA CYS A 90 -21.18 -25.53 12.50
C CYS A 90 -20.50 -25.15 13.82
N LEU A 91 -19.98 -23.92 13.93
CA LEU A 91 -19.32 -23.41 15.13
C LEU A 91 -20.33 -23.10 16.24
N SER A 92 -21.55 -22.69 15.89
CA SER A 92 -22.61 -22.37 16.85
C SER A 92 -22.10 -21.34 17.88
N ASP A 93 -22.16 -21.64 19.18
CA ASP A 93 -21.70 -20.74 20.25
C ASP A 93 -20.17 -20.76 20.48
N TRP A 94 -19.40 -21.51 19.68
CA TRP A 94 -17.95 -21.57 19.84
C TRP A 94 -17.31 -20.20 19.58
N LYS A 95 -16.38 -19.83 20.45
CA LYS A 95 -15.55 -18.62 20.32
C LYS A 95 -14.12 -18.96 20.68
N ALA A 96 -13.18 -18.25 20.05
CA ALA A 96 -11.79 -18.27 20.50
C ALA A 96 -11.69 -17.79 21.96
N SER A 97 -10.65 -18.21 22.67
CA SER A 97 -10.44 -17.81 24.07
C SER A 97 -10.40 -16.29 24.22
N GLU A 98 -10.98 -15.76 25.30
CA GLU A 98 -10.92 -14.31 25.63
C GLU A 98 -9.48 -13.78 25.64
N LYS A 99 -8.53 -14.57 26.15
CA LYS A 99 -7.10 -14.24 26.14
C LYS A 99 -6.56 -13.94 24.73
N TRP A 100 -7.03 -14.62 23.69
CA TRP A 100 -6.59 -14.35 22.33
C TRP A 100 -7.13 -13.00 21.83
N PHE A 101 -8.37 -12.66 22.18
CA PHE A 101 -8.94 -11.34 21.89
C PHE A 101 -8.19 -10.23 22.62
N GLU A 102 -7.80 -10.42 23.89
CA GLU A 102 -6.99 -9.45 24.63
C GLU A 102 -5.63 -9.18 23.96
N VAL A 103 -4.95 -10.23 23.44
CA VAL A 103 -3.71 -10.05 22.68
C VAL A 103 -3.99 -9.27 21.39
N ALA A 104 -5.03 -9.62 20.65
CA ALA A 104 -5.39 -8.94 19.40
C ALA A 104 -5.74 -7.46 19.61
N GLU A 105 -6.52 -7.14 20.65
CA GLU A 105 -6.87 -5.76 21.01
C GLU A 105 -5.63 -4.95 21.40
N LYS A 106 -4.70 -5.54 22.16
CA LYS A 106 -3.44 -4.90 22.53
C LYS A 106 -2.59 -4.60 21.30
N GLU A 107 -2.41 -5.58 20.42
CA GLU A 107 -1.66 -5.42 19.16
C GLU A 107 -2.30 -4.34 18.27
N ALA A 108 -3.64 -4.37 18.11
CA ALA A 108 -4.37 -3.36 17.36
C ALA A 108 -4.23 -1.96 17.97
N SER A 109 -4.28 -1.84 19.30
CA SER A 109 -4.07 -0.56 20.00
C SER A 109 -2.65 -0.03 19.80
N ASN A 110 -1.63 -0.89 19.90
CA ASN A 110 -0.25 -0.51 19.64
C ASN A 110 -0.08 0.00 18.20
N TRP A 111 -0.68 -0.71 17.23
CA TRP A 111 -0.65 -0.30 15.83
C TRP A 111 -1.39 1.02 15.59
N ASN A 112 -2.52 1.27 16.26
CA ASN A 112 -3.25 2.52 16.15
C ASN A 112 -2.45 3.71 16.69
N ASN A 113 -1.75 3.54 17.82
CA ASN A 113 -0.85 4.56 18.35
C ASN A 113 0.29 4.87 17.37
N TYR A 114 0.91 3.82 16.81
CA TYR A 114 1.94 3.98 15.79
C TYR A 114 1.42 4.70 14.54
N TYR A 115 0.22 4.33 14.06
CA TYR A 115 -0.42 5.01 12.94
C TYR A 115 -0.61 6.50 13.22
N ASP A 116 -1.14 6.86 14.39
CA ASP A 116 -1.41 8.27 14.73
C ASP A 116 -0.09 9.07 14.80
N GLU A 117 1.00 8.46 15.28
CA GLU A 117 2.33 9.05 15.29
C GLU A 117 2.89 9.23 13.86
N ILE A 118 3.00 8.16 13.07
CA ILE A 118 3.72 8.19 11.79
C ILE A 118 2.99 9.00 10.72
N THR A 119 1.66 9.10 10.82
CA THR A 119 0.84 9.83 9.84
C THR A 119 0.58 11.29 10.23
N SER A 120 1.09 11.73 11.38
CA SER A 120 0.99 13.12 11.83
C SER A 120 2.00 14.00 11.10
N ILE A 121 1.54 15.14 10.59
CA ILE A 121 2.41 16.16 9.97
C ILE A 121 3.31 16.86 11.00
N ASN A 122 2.97 16.78 12.30
CA ASN A 122 3.78 17.35 13.38
C ASN A 122 4.90 16.41 13.83
N SER A 123 4.86 15.14 13.43
CA SER A 123 5.94 14.21 13.69
C SER A 123 7.12 14.59 12.81
N SER A 124 8.32 14.59 13.39
CA SER A 124 9.54 14.78 12.59
C SER A 124 9.58 13.71 11.52
N SER A 125 9.63 14.12 10.24
CA SER A 125 9.80 13.17 9.14
C SER A 125 11.18 12.48 9.21
N GLY A 126 12.13 13.09 9.92
CA GLY A 126 13.54 12.67 9.94
C GLY A 126 14.17 12.62 8.55
N ALA A 127 13.49 13.20 7.56
CA ALA A 127 13.84 13.26 6.15
C ALA A 127 14.88 14.36 5.90
N GLU A 128 15.60 14.23 4.80
CA GLU A 128 16.42 15.33 4.29
C GLU A 128 15.48 16.48 3.88
N ASP A 129 15.90 17.72 4.11
CA ASP A 129 15.16 18.95 3.76
C ASP A 129 13.75 19.09 4.37
N ASN A 130 13.42 18.34 5.43
CA ASN A 130 12.09 18.30 6.06
C ASN A 130 10.96 17.97 5.07
N LEU A 131 11.25 17.21 4.01
CA LEU A 131 10.21 16.77 3.08
C LEU A 131 9.19 15.85 3.77
N PRO A 132 7.91 15.90 3.38
CA PRO A 132 6.90 15.01 3.91
C PRO A 132 7.11 13.57 3.43
N THR A 133 6.78 12.61 4.29
CA THR A 133 6.75 11.18 3.92
C THR A 133 5.42 10.78 3.29
N ASP A 134 5.40 9.67 2.55
CA ASP A 134 4.16 9.07 2.04
C ASP A 134 3.13 8.86 3.17
N ALA A 135 3.57 8.42 4.35
CA ALA A 135 2.70 8.21 5.51
C ALA A 135 2.00 9.49 6.00
N GLN A 136 2.72 10.61 6.02
CA GLN A 136 2.16 11.90 6.41
C GLN A 136 1.13 12.39 5.38
N VAL A 137 1.44 12.22 4.08
CA VAL A 137 0.49 12.55 3.01
C VAL A 137 -0.78 11.69 3.13
N LEU A 138 -0.64 10.37 3.32
CA LEU A 138 -1.76 9.46 3.52
C LEU A 138 -2.62 9.86 4.73
N GLY A 139 -1.98 10.20 5.85
CA GLY A 139 -2.65 10.70 7.05
C GLY A 139 -3.47 11.95 6.78
N GLU A 140 -2.87 12.91 6.09
CA GLU A 140 -3.49 14.20 5.84
C GLU A 140 -4.66 14.09 4.86
N VAL A 141 -4.50 13.27 3.81
CA VAL A 141 -5.61 12.94 2.91
C VAL A 141 -6.74 12.26 3.67
N LYS A 142 -6.43 11.30 4.55
CA LYS A 142 -7.47 10.56 5.28
C LYS A 142 -8.18 11.43 6.33
N ARG A 143 -7.48 12.31 7.04
CA ARG A 143 -8.06 13.26 8.02
C ARG A 143 -8.99 14.30 7.37
N ASN A 144 -8.70 14.70 6.13
CA ASN A 144 -9.51 15.61 5.34
C ASN A 144 -10.40 14.87 4.32
N GLY A 145 -10.59 13.57 4.55
CA GLY A 145 -11.39 12.67 3.74
C GLY A 145 -12.76 12.40 4.33
N ASP A 146 -13.66 11.90 3.49
CA ASP A 146 -14.96 11.38 3.90
C ASP A 146 -14.92 9.85 3.97
N ALA A 147 -15.78 9.25 4.80
CA ALA A 147 -15.88 7.79 4.92
C ALA A 147 -16.22 7.09 3.59
N SER A 148 -16.94 7.81 2.72
CA SER A 148 -17.35 7.36 1.39
C SER A 148 -16.28 7.51 0.31
N ASP A 149 -15.14 8.12 0.57
CA ASP A 149 -14.10 8.27 -0.45
C ASP A 149 -13.61 6.90 -0.95
N ILE A 150 -13.16 6.86 -2.21
CA ILE A 150 -12.45 5.70 -2.77
C ILE A 150 -11.02 6.12 -3.06
N VAL A 151 -10.05 5.48 -2.39
CA VAL A 151 -8.65 5.62 -2.77
C VAL A 151 -8.30 4.69 -3.93
N VAL A 152 -7.57 5.20 -4.90
CA VAL A 152 -7.08 4.46 -6.06
C VAL A 152 -5.56 4.55 -6.15
N CYS A 153 -4.89 3.39 -6.29
CA CYS A 153 -3.44 3.30 -6.47
C CYS A 153 -3.06 2.01 -7.23
N ALA A 154 -1.80 1.84 -7.64
CA ALA A 154 -1.34 0.62 -8.30
C ALA A 154 0.13 0.30 -8.06
N ALA A 155 1.05 1.27 -8.18
CA ALA A 155 2.47 0.97 -8.22
C ALA A 155 3.32 1.90 -7.32
N GLY A 156 4.57 1.50 -7.09
CA GLY A 156 5.56 2.28 -6.36
C GLY A 156 5.62 1.97 -4.85
N SER A 157 6.03 2.96 -4.05
CA SER A 157 6.02 2.90 -2.57
C SER A 157 4.60 2.87 -2.01
N LEU A 158 3.71 3.62 -2.66
CA LEU A 158 2.34 3.89 -2.21
C LEU A 158 1.50 2.64 -1.94
N PRO A 159 1.49 1.58 -2.78
CA PRO A 159 0.72 0.37 -2.50
C PRO A 159 1.08 -0.29 -1.17
N GLY A 160 2.35 -0.22 -0.75
CA GLY A 160 2.82 -0.77 0.52
C GLY A 160 2.40 0.07 1.72
N GLU A 161 2.54 1.40 1.62
CA GLU A 161 2.11 2.33 2.66
C GLU A 161 0.57 2.35 2.80
N LEU A 162 -0.16 2.34 1.69
CA LEU A 162 -1.62 2.22 1.66
C LEU A 162 -2.09 0.90 2.28
N HIS A 163 -1.39 -0.20 2.00
CA HIS A 163 -1.76 -1.52 2.56
C HIS A 163 -1.77 -1.49 4.08
N LYS A 164 -0.71 -0.96 4.71
CA LYS A 164 -0.57 -0.92 6.18
C LYS A 164 -1.30 0.26 6.83
N LEU A 165 -1.35 1.43 6.19
CA LEU A 165 -1.83 2.67 6.81
C LEU A 165 -3.26 3.08 6.42
N TRP A 166 -3.76 2.77 5.23
CA TRP A 166 -5.05 3.33 4.83
C TRP A 166 -6.21 2.80 5.70
N ARG A 167 -6.93 3.72 6.36
CA ARG A 167 -8.09 3.41 7.21
C ARG A 167 -9.37 3.41 6.36
N THR A 168 -9.78 2.23 5.89
CA THR A 168 -11.00 2.07 5.06
C THR A 168 -12.23 2.04 5.96
N GLU A 169 -13.15 2.99 5.77
CA GLU A 169 -14.35 3.17 6.62
C GLU A 169 -15.62 2.62 6.01
N GLN A 170 -15.64 2.44 4.69
CA GLN A 170 -16.77 1.91 3.96
C GLN A 170 -16.28 0.87 2.95
N THR A 171 -17.04 -0.21 2.79
CA THR A 171 -16.77 -1.25 1.79
C THR A 171 -16.62 -0.63 0.39
N GLY A 172 -15.63 -1.08 -0.36
CA GLY A 172 -15.29 -0.52 -1.67
C GLY A 172 -14.60 0.85 -1.61
N GLY A 173 -14.22 1.36 -0.44
CA GLY A 173 -13.42 2.59 -0.29
C GLY A 173 -11.92 2.43 -0.56
N TYR A 174 -11.48 1.24 -1.00
CA TYR A 174 -10.09 0.94 -1.28
C TYR A 174 -9.96 0.15 -2.58
N HIS A 175 -9.30 0.73 -3.58
CA HIS A 175 -9.07 0.12 -4.87
C HIS A 175 -7.59 0.20 -5.23
N SER A 176 -6.86 -0.90 -5.10
CA SER A 176 -5.46 -0.95 -5.49
C SER A 176 -5.21 -2.13 -6.39
N GLU A 177 -4.54 -1.87 -7.52
CA GLU A 177 -3.97 -2.92 -8.36
C GLU A 177 -2.77 -3.52 -7.63
N TYR A 178 -2.71 -4.86 -7.54
CA TYR A 178 -1.66 -5.60 -6.84
C TYR A 178 -1.21 -6.86 -7.60
N GLY A 179 -1.92 -7.21 -8.67
CA GLY A 179 -1.63 -8.42 -9.44
C GLY A 179 -0.37 -8.25 -10.26
N PHE A 180 -0.27 -7.15 -11.01
CA PHE A 180 0.90 -6.82 -11.81
C PHE A 180 1.64 -5.57 -11.33
N SER A 181 1.05 -4.81 -10.40
CA SER A 181 1.51 -3.48 -9.97
C SER A 181 1.78 -2.59 -11.19
N CYS A 182 0.79 -2.51 -12.09
CA CYS A 182 0.96 -1.86 -13.38
C CYS A 182 1.04 -0.33 -13.21
N MET A 183 2.22 0.23 -13.47
CA MET A 183 2.41 1.68 -13.50
C MET A 183 1.58 2.33 -14.61
N GLY A 184 1.06 3.53 -14.34
CA GLY A 184 0.12 4.26 -15.19
C GLY A 184 -1.35 3.88 -14.96
N TYR A 185 -1.64 2.83 -14.20
CA TYR A 185 -3.02 2.43 -13.92
C TYR A 185 -3.79 3.48 -13.14
N GLU A 186 -3.16 4.24 -12.24
CA GLU A 186 -3.83 4.98 -11.19
C GLU A 186 -4.86 5.99 -11.71
N ILE A 187 -4.52 6.79 -12.72
CA ILE A 187 -5.40 7.81 -13.28
C ILE A 187 -6.53 7.16 -14.10
N ALA A 188 -6.19 6.19 -14.98
CA ALA A 188 -7.16 5.49 -15.80
C ALA A 188 -8.13 4.65 -14.95
N GLY A 189 -7.61 3.94 -13.95
CA GLY A 189 -8.35 3.20 -12.94
C GLY A 189 -9.23 4.13 -12.10
N GLY A 190 -8.72 5.30 -11.71
CA GLY A 190 -9.49 6.35 -11.03
C GLY A 190 -10.69 6.81 -11.85
N LEU A 191 -10.49 7.07 -13.14
CA LEU A 191 -11.57 7.41 -14.06
C LEU A 191 -12.62 6.27 -14.14
N GLY A 192 -12.17 5.02 -14.29
CA GLY A 192 -13.07 3.86 -14.33
C GLY A 192 -13.87 3.68 -13.03
N VAL A 193 -13.21 3.86 -11.88
CA VAL A 193 -13.87 3.84 -10.56
C VAL A 193 -14.90 4.96 -10.46
N LYS A 194 -14.59 6.18 -10.91
CA LYS A 194 -15.54 7.30 -10.90
C LYS A 194 -16.76 7.03 -11.77
N MET A 195 -16.56 6.45 -12.95
CA MET A 195 -17.67 6.04 -13.82
C MET A 195 -18.57 4.98 -13.16
N ALA A 196 -17.98 4.04 -12.40
CA ALA A 196 -18.71 3.00 -11.70
C ALA A 196 -19.36 3.48 -10.39
N GLN A 197 -18.85 4.56 -9.80
CA GLN A 197 -19.26 5.12 -8.50
C GLN A 197 -19.40 6.65 -8.62
N PRO A 198 -20.37 7.16 -9.41
CA PRO A 198 -20.45 8.58 -9.76
C PRO A 198 -20.67 9.49 -8.55
N ASP A 199 -21.31 8.99 -7.51
CA ASP A 199 -21.66 9.78 -6.30
C ASP A 199 -20.54 9.84 -5.26
N ARG A 200 -19.46 9.07 -5.44
CA ARG A 200 -18.33 9.00 -4.50
C ARG A 200 -17.17 9.85 -4.99
N GLU A 201 -16.44 10.49 -4.08
CA GLU A 201 -15.19 11.16 -4.44
C GLU A 201 -14.10 10.10 -4.64
N VAL A 202 -13.35 10.23 -5.74
CA VAL A 202 -12.28 9.29 -6.12
C VAL A 202 -10.95 10.01 -5.98
N ILE A 203 -10.13 9.52 -5.04
CA ILE A 203 -8.82 10.07 -4.72
C ILE A 203 -7.76 9.13 -5.29
N VAL A 204 -7.09 9.58 -6.33
CA VAL A 204 -6.01 8.88 -7.00
C VAL A 204 -4.69 9.29 -6.35
N LEU A 205 -3.98 8.36 -5.73
CA LEU A 205 -2.64 8.59 -5.21
C LEU A 205 -1.63 7.97 -6.18
N VAL A 206 -0.73 8.79 -6.71
CA VAL A 206 0.16 8.40 -7.80
C VAL A 206 1.55 8.97 -7.59
N GLY A 207 2.59 8.15 -7.80
CA GLY A 207 3.97 8.63 -7.84
C GLY A 207 4.30 9.34 -9.15
N ASP A 208 5.29 10.23 -9.14
CA ASP A 208 5.78 10.97 -10.32
C ASP A 208 6.07 10.06 -11.52
N GLY A 209 6.80 8.96 -11.30
CA GLY A 209 7.12 8.01 -12.36
C GLY A 209 5.90 7.31 -12.97
N SER A 210 4.89 6.98 -12.15
CA SER A 210 3.66 6.32 -12.61
C SER A 210 2.75 7.32 -13.34
N TYR A 211 2.69 8.57 -12.87
CA TYR A 211 1.98 9.66 -13.53
C TYR A 211 2.46 9.81 -14.96
N LEU A 212 3.78 9.84 -15.19
CA LEU A 212 4.37 10.05 -16.53
C LEU A 212 4.14 8.90 -17.52
N MET A 213 3.55 7.77 -17.11
CA MET A 213 3.25 6.67 -18.03
C MET A 213 1.90 6.81 -18.73
N LEU A 214 0.85 7.24 -18.02
CA LEU A 214 -0.53 7.33 -18.55
C LEU A 214 -1.29 8.56 -18.02
N ASN A 215 -0.61 9.71 -17.95
CA ASN A 215 -1.22 10.98 -17.55
C ASN A 215 -2.29 11.50 -18.52
N SER A 216 -2.29 11.05 -19.78
CA SER A 216 -3.22 11.53 -20.81
C SER A 216 -4.69 11.31 -20.44
N GLU A 217 -5.00 10.31 -19.61
CA GLU A 217 -6.36 10.04 -19.17
C GLU A 217 -6.95 11.13 -18.25
N LEU A 218 -6.15 12.09 -17.78
CA LEU A 218 -6.67 13.32 -17.19
C LEU A 218 -7.50 14.12 -18.21
N ALA A 219 -7.05 14.22 -19.46
CA ALA A 219 -7.80 14.89 -20.51
C ALA A 219 -9.12 14.15 -20.80
N THR A 220 -9.09 12.82 -20.81
CA THR A 220 -10.30 11.98 -20.95
C THR A 220 -11.27 12.23 -19.81
N SER A 221 -10.78 12.24 -18.56
CA SER A 221 -11.58 12.51 -17.37
C SER A 221 -12.26 13.90 -17.44
N VAL A 222 -11.54 14.92 -17.88
CA VAL A 222 -12.08 16.27 -18.09
C VAL A 222 -13.12 16.30 -19.23
N MET A 223 -12.80 15.66 -20.36
CA MET A 223 -13.69 15.56 -21.53
C MET A 223 -15.02 14.91 -21.17
N LEU A 224 -14.99 13.86 -20.36
CA LEU A 224 -16.19 13.12 -19.92
C LEU A 224 -16.91 13.77 -18.73
N GLY A 225 -16.34 14.82 -18.12
CA GLY A 225 -16.86 15.40 -16.88
C GLY A 225 -16.81 14.46 -15.67
N GLN A 226 -16.01 13.40 -15.75
CA GLN A 226 -15.87 12.38 -14.71
C GLN A 226 -14.75 12.80 -13.75
N LYS A 227 -15.10 13.68 -12.81
CA LYS A 227 -14.16 14.30 -11.87
C LYS A 227 -13.41 13.27 -11.01
N ILE A 228 -12.08 13.35 -11.02
CA ILE A 228 -11.20 12.68 -10.05
C ILE A 228 -10.29 13.71 -9.35
N ILE A 229 -9.86 13.42 -8.14
CA ILE A 229 -8.81 14.17 -7.43
C ILE A 229 -7.53 13.33 -7.50
N ALA A 230 -6.50 13.79 -8.20
CA ALA A 230 -5.21 13.14 -8.24
C ALA A 230 -4.20 13.87 -7.36
N ILE A 231 -3.44 13.13 -6.56
CA ILE A 231 -2.37 13.64 -5.71
C ILE A 231 -1.07 12.98 -6.17
N VAL A 232 -0.20 13.79 -6.74
CA VAL A 232 1.10 13.37 -7.27
C VAL A 232 2.15 13.55 -6.17
N LEU A 233 2.67 12.44 -5.66
CA LEU A 233 3.78 12.42 -4.71
C LEU A 233 5.08 12.30 -5.51
N ASP A 234 5.75 13.43 -5.67
CA ASP A 234 6.97 13.55 -6.48
C ASP A 234 8.20 13.32 -5.61
N ASN A 235 8.71 12.08 -5.63
CA ASN A 235 9.93 11.71 -4.91
C ASN A 235 11.15 11.62 -5.84
N ARG A 236 11.07 12.26 -7.02
CA ARG A 236 12.16 12.39 -7.98
C ARG A 236 12.67 11.05 -8.54
N GLY A 237 11.77 10.11 -8.83
CA GLY A 237 12.06 8.87 -9.55
C GLY A 237 11.42 7.61 -8.97
N PHE A 238 12.03 6.46 -9.22
CA PHE A 238 11.54 5.16 -8.74
C PHE A 238 12.10 4.82 -7.36
N SER A 239 11.66 5.58 -6.35
CA SER A 239 12.21 5.48 -4.99
C SER A 239 12.12 4.08 -4.36
N CYS A 240 11.02 3.34 -4.54
CA CYS A 240 10.93 1.98 -4.01
C CYS A 240 11.90 0.99 -4.67
N ILE A 241 12.16 1.16 -5.97
CA ILE A 241 13.13 0.34 -6.71
C ILE A 241 14.53 0.70 -6.24
N ASN A 242 14.82 2.00 -6.05
CA ASN A 242 16.09 2.45 -5.49
C ASN A 242 16.33 1.87 -4.07
N ARG A 243 15.33 1.91 -3.19
CA ARG A 243 15.46 1.33 -1.84
C ARG A 243 15.71 -0.18 -1.89
N LEU A 244 15.02 -0.91 -2.76
CA LEU A 244 15.25 -2.35 -2.91
C LEU A 244 16.62 -2.66 -3.53
N GLN A 245 17.07 -1.87 -4.50
CA GLN A 245 18.40 -1.93 -5.08
C GLN A 245 19.48 -1.80 -4.00
N ASN A 246 19.34 -0.80 -3.13
CA ASN A 246 20.25 -0.59 -1.99
C ASN A 246 20.16 -1.72 -0.94
N ALA A 247 18.95 -2.15 -0.58
CA ALA A 247 18.74 -3.22 0.39
C ALA A 247 19.30 -4.58 -0.08
N THR A 248 19.48 -4.77 -1.39
CA THR A 248 20.05 -5.98 -2.00
C THR A 248 21.54 -5.85 -2.31
N GLY A 249 22.20 -4.80 -1.83
CA GLY A 249 23.66 -4.64 -1.88
C GLY A 249 24.19 -3.94 -3.12
N ASN A 250 23.34 -3.25 -3.88
CA ASN A 250 23.77 -2.40 -4.99
C ASN A 250 23.83 -0.95 -4.55
N ASP A 251 24.66 -0.14 -5.20
CA ASP A 251 24.58 1.31 -5.07
C ASP A 251 23.38 1.85 -5.85
N SER A 252 22.92 3.05 -5.49
CA SER A 252 21.91 3.78 -6.25
C SER A 252 22.36 4.02 -7.70
N PHE A 253 21.58 3.55 -8.67
CA PHE A 253 21.80 3.86 -10.09
C PHE A 253 20.48 3.86 -10.86
N ASN A 254 20.29 4.83 -11.77
CA ASN A 254 19.19 4.94 -12.75
C ASN A 254 17.76 4.86 -12.20
N ASN A 255 17.55 4.92 -10.89
CA ASN A 255 16.22 4.84 -10.27
C ASN A 255 15.74 6.20 -9.81
N LEU A 256 16.53 6.96 -9.07
CA LEU A 256 16.25 8.37 -8.82
C LEU A 256 16.82 9.22 -9.96
N LEU A 257 16.15 10.31 -10.32
CA LEU A 257 16.58 11.19 -11.41
C LEU A 257 18.00 11.73 -11.19
N LYS A 258 18.38 11.99 -9.94
CA LYS A 258 19.74 12.41 -9.55
C LYS A 258 20.83 11.36 -9.83
N ASP A 259 20.44 10.08 -9.85
CA ASP A 259 21.34 8.94 -10.07
C ASP A 259 21.34 8.49 -11.56
N CYS A 260 20.67 9.23 -12.43
CA CYS A 260 20.65 9.00 -13.87
C CYS A 260 21.77 9.77 -14.57
N LYS A 261 22.28 9.21 -15.67
CA LYS A 261 23.17 9.95 -16.57
C LYS A 261 22.45 11.17 -17.13
N SER A 262 22.96 12.35 -16.78
CA SER A 262 22.39 13.64 -17.17
C SER A 262 23.40 14.47 -17.95
N ILE A 263 22.92 15.48 -18.68
CA ILE A 263 23.77 16.56 -19.21
C ILE A 263 24.22 17.48 -18.07
N ASP A 264 25.08 18.47 -18.36
CA ASP A 264 25.60 19.40 -17.36
C ASP A 264 24.48 20.18 -16.61
N ASP A 265 23.37 20.46 -17.30
CA ASP A 265 22.18 21.13 -16.73
C ASP A 265 21.31 20.20 -15.85
N GLY A 266 21.70 18.95 -15.66
CA GLY A 266 21.03 17.99 -14.78
C GLY A 266 19.77 17.34 -15.37
N HIS A 267 18.92 16.83 -14.48
CA HIS A 267 17.65 16.18 -14.83
C HIS A 267 16.50 17.21 -14.82
N PRO A 268 15.42 16.99 -15.58
CA PRO A 268 14.30 17.93 -15.60
C PRO A 268 13.59 18.02 -14.24
N GLU A 269 13.16 19.23 -13.88
CA GLU A 269 12.20 19.47 -12.80
C GLU A 269 10.79 19.58 -13.39
N ILE A 270 10.03 18.49 -13.28
CA ILE A 270 8.72 18.40 -13.92
C ILE A 270 7.68 19.13 -13.07
N ASN A 271 7.05 20.15 -13.64
CA ASN A 271 5.91 20.81 -13.00
C ASN A 271 4.61 20.03 -13.31
N PHE A 272 4.28 19.07 -12.45
CA PHE A 272 3.09 18.22 -12.60
C PHE A 272 1.78 19.01 -12.59
N ALA A 273 1.69 20.09 -11.80
CA ALA A 273 0.52 20.96 -11.80
C ALA A 273 0.33 21.64 -13.17
N MET A 274 1.37 22.27 -13.72
CA MET A 274 1.29 22.88 -15.05
C MET A 274 0.99 21.86 -16.15
N HIS A 275 1.54 20.65 -16.04
CA HIS A 275 1.24 19.56 -16.96
C HIS A 275 -0.23 19.12 -16.87
N ALA A 276 -0.79 18.96 -15.68
CA ALA A 276 -2.21 18.67 -15.51
C ALA A 276 -3.11 19.81 -16.05
N LYS A 277 -2.70 21.07 -15.83
CA LYS A 277 -3.40 22.24 -16.34
C LYS A 277 -3.47 22.27 -17.86
N SER A 278 -2.39 21.86 -18.55
CA SER A 278 -2.39 21.79 -20.02
C SER A 278 -3.32 20.72 -20.57
N LEU A 279 -3.65 19.69 -19.77
CA LEU A 279 -4.65 18.66 -20.06
C LEU A 279 -6.09 19.08 -19.71
N GLY A 280 -6.28 20.30 -19.20
CA GLY A 280 -7.60 20.88 -18.92
C GLY A 280 -8.13 20.66 -17.49
N ALA A 281 -7.35 19.99 -16.63
CA ALA A 281 -7.67 19.85 -15.21
C ALA A 281 -7.43 21.17 -14.46
N ASN A 282 -8.10 21.35 -13.32
CA ASN A 282 -7.63 22.30 -12.32
C ASN A 282 -6.43 21.69 -11.60
N SER A 283 -5.48 22.52 -11.16
CA SER A 283 -4.28 21.98 -10.53
C SER A 283 -3.48 23.01 -9.76
N GLU A 284 -2.77 22.54 -8.74
CA GLU A 284 -1.81 23.34 -7.99
C GLU A 284 -0.63 22.47 -7.51
N HIS A 285 0.53 23.12 -7.38
CA HIS A 285 1.66 22.57 -6.66
C HIS A 285 1.67 23.21 -5.27
N ILE A 286 1.75 22.38 -4.23
CA ILE A 286 1.92 22.84 -2.85
C ILE A 286 3.38 22.67 -2.44
N GLY A 287 3.95 23.69 -1.81
CA GLY A 287 5.35 23.65 -1.35
C GLY A 287 5.52 22.99 0.02
N ASP A 288 4.43 22.89 0.78
CA ASP A 288 4.41 22.37 2.15
C ASP A 288 3.17 21.49 2.36
N ILE A 289 3.32 20.36 3.07
CA ILE A 289 2.22 19.48 3.44
C ILE A 289 1.14 20.18 4.28
N ASN A 290 1.47 21.23 5.02
CA ASN A 290 0.51 22.05 5.75
C ASN A 290 -0.56 22.68 4.84
N GLU A 291 -0.27 22.84 3.55
CA GLU A 291 -1.23 23.38 2.57
C GLU A 291 -2.19 22.31 2.03
N LEU A 292 -1.90 21.02 2.23
CA LEU A 292 -2.62 19.91 1.62
C LEU A 292 -4.09 19.87 2.03
N ALA A 293 -4.42 20.14 3.30
CA ALA A 293 -5.81 20.23 3.76
C ALA A 293 -6.62 21.28 2.98
N SER A 294 -6.02 22.45 2.77
CA SER A 294 -6.67 23.54 2.03
C SER A 294 -6.78 23.23 0.54
N ALA A 295 -5.77 22.58 -0.04
CA ALA A 295 -5.78 22.12 -1.43
C ALA A 295 -6.86 21.05 -1.66
N LEU A 296 -7.00 20.08 -0.76
CA LEU A 296 -8.05 19.05 -0.80
C LEU A 296 -9.45 19.68 -0.76
N LYS A 297 -9.67 20.71 0.07
CA LYS A 297 -10.94 21.44 0.10
C LYS A 297 -11.27 22.11 -1.23
N ARG A 298 -10.28 22.72 -1.90
CA ARG A 298 -10.43 23.29 -3.24
C ARG A 298 -10.71 22.21 -4.28
N ALA A 299 -9.98 21.09 -4.22
CA ALA A 299 -10.16 19.95 -5.10
C ALA A 299 -11.56 19.33 -4.99
N ARG A 300 -12.08 19.15 -3.76
CA ARG A 300 -13.46 18.70 -3.51
C ARG A 300 -14.49 19.66 -4.10
N SER A 301 -14.28 20.97 -3.94
CA SER A 301 -15.19 22.00 -4.45
C SER A 301 -15.14 22.17 -5.98
N SER A 302 -14.12 21.62 -6.64
CA SER A 302 -13.96 21.71 -8.09
C SER A 302 -15.01 20.87 -8.82
N THR A 303 -15.57 21.42 -9.91
CA THR A 303 -16.46 20.70 -10.83
C THR A 303 -15.71 19.95 -11.94
N LYS A 304 -14.39 20.14 -12.03
CA LYS A 304 -13.48 19.45 -12.95
C LYS A 304 -12.44 18.66 -12.18
N SER A 305 -11.84 17.65 -12.81
CA SER A 305 -10.73 16.90 -12.22
C SER A 305 -9.63 17.83 -11.73
N TYR A 306 -9.04 17.46 -10.60
CA TYR A 306 -8.15 18.32 -9.85
C TYR A 306 -6.85 17.59 -9.53
N VAL A 307 -5.71 18.21 -9.82
CA VAL A 307 -4.38 17.62 -9.53
C VAL A 307 -3.65 18.46 -8.50
N ILE A 308 -3.29 17.84 -7.38
CA ILE A 308 -2.40 18.40 -6.37
C ILE A 308 -1.05 17.72 -6.53
N SER A 309 0.03 18.46 -6.61
CA SER A 309 1.39 17.89 -6.60
C SER A 309 2.20 18.44 -5.44
N LEU A 310 3.01 17.59 -4.84
CA LEU A 310 3.97 17.96 -3.80
C LEU A 310 5.22 17.09 -3.89
N VAL A 311 6.35 17.63 -3.44
CA VAL A 311 7.60 16.85 -3.32
C VAL A 311 7.54 16.03 -2.04
N THR A 312 7.89 14.75 -2.12
CA THR A 312 7.99 13.87 -0.95
C THR A 312 9.38 13.27 -0.81
N ASP A 313 9.71 12.82 0.39
CA ASP A 313 10.99 12.17 0.66
C ASP A 313 11.11 10.83 -0.11
N SER A 314 12.29 10.56 -0.67
CA SER A 314 12.55 9.37 -1.48
C SER A 314 13.09 8.17 -0.69
N HIS A 315 13.57 8.35 0.54
CA HIS A 315 14.29 7.34 1.30
C HIS A 315 13.50 6.79 2.48
N LYS A 316 12.66 7.61 3.11
CA LYS A 316 11.88 7.29 4.30
C LYS A 316 10.59 6.58 3.91
N ILE A 317 10.36 5.48 4.61
CA ILE A 317 9.09 4.75 4.64
C ILE A 317 8.74 4.51 6.11
N SER A 318 7.48 4.17 6.37
CA SER A 318 7.06 3.75 7.71
C SER A 318 7.94 2.60 8.20
N PRO A 319 8.72 2.79 9.29
CA PRO A 319 9.73 1.82 9.74
C PRO A 319 9.12 0.55 10.34
N GLU A 320 7.91 0.63 10.86
CA GLU A 320 7.22 -0.50 11.48
C GLU A 320 6.27 -1.18 10.50
N GLY A 321 5.99 -2.45 10.79
CA GLY A 321 5.20 -3.32 9.95
C GLY A 321 6.06 -4.20 9.04
N GLY A 322 5.37 -5.03 8.28
CA GLY A 322 5.99 -5.93 7.33
C GLY A 322 6.57 -7.21 7.93
N CYS A 323 7.02 -8.05 7.04
CA CYS A 323 7.76 -9.27 7.35
C CYS A 323 8.76 -9.53 6.24
N TRP A 324 9.61 -10.54 6.41
CA TRP A 324 10.58 -10.92 5.40
C TRP A 324 9.91 -11.24 4.06
N TRP A 325 10.53 -10.77 2.98
CA TRP A 325 10.19 -11.07 1.60
C TRP A 325 11.42 -11.70 0.95
N GLU A 326 11.23 -12.86 0.32
CA GLU A 326 12.30 -13.52 -0.41
C GLU A 326 12.58 -12.78 -1.72
N VAL A 327 13.58 -11.91 -1.68
CA VAL A 327 14.19 -11.28 -2.84
C VAL A 327 15.57 -11.88 -3.01
N ALA A 328 15.82 -12.52 -4.15
CA ALA A 328 17.11 -13.12 -4.42
C ALA A 328 18.21 -12.04 -4.41
N VAL A 329 19.33 -12.37 -3.81
CA VAL A 329 20.52 -11.50 -3.72
C VAL A 329 21.70 -12.19 -4.42
N PRO A 330 22.70 -11.43 -4.91
CA PRO A 330 23.87 -12.01 -5.56
C PRO A 330 24.63 -12.96 -4.62
N GLU A 331 24.96 -14.16 -5.09
CA GLU A 331 25.83 -15.08 -4.34
C GLU A 331 27.30 -14.68 -4.37
N VAL A 332 27.70 -13.92 -5.40
CA VAL A 332 29.05 -13.39 -5.61
C VAL A 332 28.92 -11.93 -5.95
N SER A 333 29.67 -11.08 -5.24
CA SER A 333 29.66 -9.63 -5.43
C SER A 333 31.00 -9.04 -4.98
N SER A 334 31.41 -7.94 -5.62
CA SER A 334 32.57 -7.15 -5.19
C SER A 334 32.24 -6.13 -4.10
N ASN A 335 30.96 -5.97 -3.74
CA ASN A 335 30.55 -5.06 -2.67
C ASN A 335 30.76 -5.70 -1.30
N GLU A 336 31.49 -5.02 -0.42
CA GLU A 336 31.84 -5.45 0.94
C GLU A 336 30.61 -5.80 1.82
N LYS A 337 29.44 -5.20 1.55
CA LYS A 337 28.20 -5.48 2.29
C LYS A 337 27.52 -6.80 1.88
N SER A 338 27.95 -7.43 0.80
CA SER A 338 27.21 -8.54 0.18
C SER A 338 27.24 -9.81 1.01
N ASP A 339 28.31 -10.07 1.75
CA ASP A 339 28.42 -11.25 2.60
C ASP A 339 27.42 -11.23 3.75
N GLU A 340 27.19 -10.05 4.35
CA GLU A 340 26.19 -9.86 5.39
C GLU A 340 24.77 -10.04 4.82
N ILE A 341 24.48 -9.42 3.68
CA ILE A 341 23.18 -9.51 3.00
C ILE A 341 22.88 -10.97 2.61
N LEU A 342 23.84 -11.68 2.01
CA LEU A 342 23.70 -13.08 1.64
C LEU A 342 23.51 -13.98 2.86
N SER A 343 24.23 -13.71 3.95
CA SER A 343 24.09 -14.47 5.20
C SER A 343 22.70 -14.27 5.81
N SER A 344 22.20 -13.04 5.85
CA SER A 344 20.85 -12.71 6.33
C SER A 344 19.76 -13.34 5.45
N TYR A 345 19.93 -13.31 4.12
CA TYR A 345 19.04 -13.99 3.18
C TYR A 345 19.00 -15.50 3.43
N LYS A 346 20.16 -16.16 3.52
CA LYS A 346 20.26 -17.60 3.80
C LYS A 346 19.64 -17.98 5.13
N GLN A 347 19.86 -17.18 6.18
CA GLN A 347 19.26 -17.40 7.49
C GLN A 347 17.73 -17.25 7.44
N SER A 348 17.22 -16.26 6.72
CA SER A 348 15.78 -16.05 6.62
C SER A 348 15.09 -17.13 5.79
N LYS A 349 15.77 -17.64 4.76
CA LYS A 349 15.29 -18.73 3.91
C LYS A 349 15.03 -20.04 4.68
N THR A 350 15.79 -20.31 5.75
CA THR A 350 15.54 -21.51 6.60
C THR A 350 14.20 -21.48 7.34
N LYS A 351 13.53 -20.32 7.40
CA LYS A 351 12.19 -20.19 8.01
C LYS A 351 11.07 -20.68 7.09
N GLN A 352 11.35 -20.90 5.80
CA GLN A 352 10.40 -21.49 4.86
C GLN A 352 10.25 -23.00 5.13
N PRO A 353 9.05 -23.57 4.95
CA PRO A 353 8.79 -24.98 5.27
C PRO A 353 9.24 -25.98 4.19
N TYR A 354 9.63 -25.52 3.00
CA TYR A 354 10.09 -26.37 1.89
C TYR A 354 11.10 -25.66 1.00
#